data_AF-A0A848N0S4-F1
#
_entry.id   AF-A0A848N0S4-F1
#
_cell.length_a   1.000
_cell.length_b   1.000
_cell.length_c   1.000
_cell.angle_alpha   90.00
_cell.angle_beta   90.00
_cell.angle_gamma   90.00
#
_symmetry.space_group_name_H-M   'P 1'
#
loop_
_entity.id
_entity.type
_entity.pdbx_description
1 polymer ?
#
loop_
_entity_poly.entity_id
_entity_poly.type
_entity_poly.pdbx_seq_one_letter_code
_entity_poly.pdbx_strand_id
1 'polypeptide(L)' 'EISFILFPKKSALIIYAWNNNWSNYFSPGREWMDAFLWTIYDTASNKLTDIGSSMTD' A
#
# COMPACT_ATOMS: atom_id res chain seq x y z
N GLU A 1 15.54 -0.48 -5.90
CA GLU A 1 16.42 -0.44 -4.71
C GLU A 1 15.66 -0.30 -3.38
N ILE A 2 14.65 0.58 -3.27
CA ILE A 2 13.88 0.85 -2.03
C ILE A 2 13.30 -0.41 -1.34
N SER A 3 12.80 -1.40 -2.10
CA SER A 3 12.23 -2.63 -1.54
C SER A 3 13.22 -3.42 -0.65
N PHE A 4 14.51 -3.42 -0.99
CA PHE A 4 15.51 -4.14 -0.19
C PHE A 4 15.84 -3.42 1.13
N ILE A 5 15.71 -2.10 1.17
CA ILE A 5 15.93 -1.28 2.37
C ILE A 5 14.74 -1.41 3.31
N LEU A 6 13.52 -1.30 2.78
CA LEU A 6 12.29 -1.34 3.60
C LEU A 6 11.93 -2.76 4.03
N PHE A 7 12.19 -3.77 3.20
CA PHE A 7 11.75 -5.14 3.41
C PHE A 7 12.88 -6.16 3.16
N PRO A 8 13.90 -6.21 4.05
CA PRO A 8 15.05 -7.09 3.87
C PRO A 8 14.68 -8.58 3.94
N LYS A 9 13.63 -8.96 4.69
CA LYS A 9 13.16 -10.34 4.84
C LYS A 9 11.80 -10.56 4.17
N LYS A 10 11.81 -10.68 2.85
CA LYS A 10 10.58 -10.80 2.02
C LYS A 10 9.68 -11.98 2.36
N SER A 11 10.23 -13.07 2.88
CA SER A 11 9.44 -14.26 3.29
C SER A 11 8.59 -14.04 4.55
N ALA A 12 8.80 -12.95 5.28
CA ALA A 12 8.07 -12.62 6.50
C ALA A 12 6.96 -11.57 6.27
N LEU A 13 6.71 -11.18 5.02
CA LEU A 13 5.72 -10.16 4.68
C LEU A 13 4.34 -10.76 4.46
N ILE A 14 3.32 -10.13 5.04
CA ILE A 14 1.92 -10.34 4.70
C ILE A 14 1.44 -9.07 3.99
N ILE A 15 0.88 -9.21 2.79
CA ILE A 15 0.47 -8.08 1.95
C ILE A 15 -1.04 -8.13 1.78
N TYR A 16 -1.71 -7.05 2.17
CA TYR A 16 -3.14 -6.84 1.97
C TYR A 16 -3.35 -5.83 0.86
N ALA A 17 -4.18 -6.18 -0.13
CA ALA A 17 -4.67 -5.26 -1.13
C ALA A 17 -6.08 -4.83 -0.75
N TRP A 18 -6.30 -3.53 -0.65
CA TRP A 18 -7.60 -2.98 -0.30
C TRP A 18 -8.42 -2.69 -1.56
N ASN A 19 -9.73 -2.81 -1.43
CA ASN A 19 -10.67 -2.37 -2.46
C ASN A 19 -10.64 -0.84 -2.57
N ASN A 20 -10.87 -0.28 -3.75
CA ASN A 20 -10.74 1.16 -3.94
C ASN A 20 -11.76 2.03 -3.18
N ASN A 21 -12.59 1.52 -2.27
CA ASN A 21 -13.54 2.28 -1.44
C ASN A 21 -13.09 2.45 0.03
N TRP A 22 -11.83 2.13 0.35
CA TRP A 22 -11.27 2.11 1.70
C TRP A 22 -11.18 3.48 2.42
N SER A 23 -11.20 4.60 1.70
CA SER A 23 -11.18 5.98 2.25
C SER A 23 -11.66 7.00 1.24
N ASN A 24 -12.19 8.15 1.67
CA ASN A 24 -12.55 9.29 0.81
C ASN A 24 -11.37 10.22 0.45
N TYR A 25 -10.16 9.97 0.97
CA TYR A 25 -9.00 10.84 0.74
C TYR A 25 -8.61 10.94 -0.74
N PHE A 26 -8.68 9.83 -1.47
CA PHE A 26 -8.40 9.78 -2.91
C PHE A 26 -9.66 9.79 -3.77
N SER A 27 -10.78 10.36 -3.30
CA SER A 27 -12.01 10.42 -4.12
C SER A 27 -11.80 11.06 -5.49
N PRO A 28 -11.05 12.19 -5.64
CA PRO A 28 -10.79 12.76 -6.95
C PRO A 28 -10.06 11.80 -7.91
N GLY A 29 -9.08 11.03 -7.44
CA GLY A 29 -8.41 10.04 -8.28
C GLY A 29 -9.26 8.82 -8.57
N ARG A 30 -9.93 8.28 -7.54
CA ARG A 30 -10.80 7.11 -7.64
C ARG A 30 -11.90 7.27 -8.69
N GLU A 31 -12.51 8.45 -8.76
CA GLU A 31 -13.61 8.73 -9.68
C GLU A 31 -13.16 8.78 -11.15
N TRP A 32 -11.91 9.16 -11.43
CA TRP A 32 -11.46 9.49 -12.78
C TRP A 32 -10.45 8.47 -13.32
N MET A 33 -9.52 7.98 -12.50
CA MET A 33 -8.43 7.10 -12.95
C MET A 33 -8.02 6.02 -11.92
N ASP A 34 -8.80 5.82 -10.86
CA ASP A 34 -8.63 4.82 -9.79
C ASP A 34 -7.65 5.19 -8.65
N ALA A 35 -7.77 4.49 -7.52
CA ALA A 35 -6.93 4.66 -6.33
C ALA A 35 -6.64 3.31 -5.66
N PHE A 36 -5.39 3.11 -5.27
CA PHE A 36 -4.88 1.85 -4.73
C PHE A 36 -4.30 2.03 -3.33
N LEU A 37 -4.46 1.00 -2.51
CA LEU A 37 -3.81 0.90 -1.21
C LEU A 37 -3.35 -0.53 -0.97
N TRP A 38 -2.10 -0.65 -0.55
CA TRP A 38 -1.55 -1.87 0.00
C TRP A 38 -1.05 -1.63 1.42
N THR A 39 -1.38 -2.56 2.32
CA THR A 39 -0.79 -2.62 3.65
C THR A 39 0.15 -3.81 3.69
N ILE A 40 1.41 -3.55 4.05
CA ILE A 40 2.44 -4.58 4.19
C ILE A 40 2.75 -4.70 5.67
N TYR A 41 2.49 -5.88 6.22
CA TYR A 41 2.87 -6.23 7.58
C TYR A 41 4.12 -7.12 7.55
N ASP A 42 5.24 -6.60 8.05
CA ASP A 42 6.46 -7.35 8.26
C ASP A 42 6.45 -8.00 9.64
N THR A 43 6.18 -9.31 9.66
CA THR A 43 6.11 -10.09 10.90
C THR A 43 7.46 -10.26 11.58
N ALA A 44 8.58 -10.10 10.86
CA ALA A 44 9.91 -10.24 11.43
C ALA A 44 10.33 -8.99 12.22
N SER A 45 9.88 -7.80 11.79
CA SER A 45 10.19 -6.54 12.46
C SER A 45 9.01 -5.92 13.23
N ASN A 46 7.83 -6.56 13.16
CA ASN A 46 6.57 -6.06 13.71
C ASN A 46 6.24 -4.64 13.23
N LYS A 47 6.43 -4.38 11.94
CA LYS A 47 6.18 -3.08 11.31
C LYS A 47 5.06 -3.18 10.30
N LEU A 48 4.23 -2.14 10.27
CA LEU A 48 3.16 -1.98 9.30
C LEU A 48 3.50 -0.79 8.40
N THR A 49 3.47 -1.01 7.09
CA THR A 49 3.77 0.00 6.07
C THR A 49 2.59 0.10 5.11
N ASP A 50 2.03 1.29 4.97
CA ASP A 50 0.96 1.57 4.02
C ASP A 50 1.52 2.27 2.77
N ILE A 51 1.12 1.78 1.60
CA ILE A 51 1.47 2.34 0.30
C ILE A 51 0.17 2.69 -0.42
N GLY A 52 -0.16 3.98 -0.40
CA GLY A 52 -1.27 4.55 -1.16
C GLY A 52 -0.78 5.15 -2.48
N SER A 53 -1.55 4.96 -3.54
CA SER A 53 -1.34 5.63 -4.82
C SER A 53 -2.68 6.06 -5.41
N SER A 54 -2.68 7.24 -6.01
CA SER A 54 -3.84 7.79 -6.70
C SER A 54 -3.38 8.23 -8.08
N MET A 55 -4.14 7.85 -9.10
CA MET A 55 -3.92 8.34 -10.45
C MET A 55 -4.71 9.64 -10.60
N THR A 56 -4.09 10.74 -10.19
CA THR A 56 -4.54 12.10 -10.51
C THR A 56 -3.41 12.76 -11.28
N ASP A 57 -3.75 13.46 -12.36
CA ASP A 57 -2.82 14.29 -13.14
C ASP A 57 -2.18 15.40 -12.28
#